data_AF-A0A923Q4Q3-F1
#
_entry.id   AF-A0A923Q4Q3-F1
#
_cell.length_a   1.000
_cell.length_b   1.000
_cell.length_c   1.000
_cell.angle_alpha   90.00
_cell.angle_beta   90.00
_cell.angle_gamma   90.00
#
_symmetry.space_group_name_H-M   'P 1'
#
loop_
_entity.id
_entity.type
_entity.pdbx_description
1 polymer ?
#
loop_
_entity_poly.entity_id
_entity_poly.type
_entity_poly.pdbx_seq_one_letter_code
_entity_poly.pdbx_strand_id
1 'polypeptide(L)'
;MTQQNKKEIYFNALKESFVKLQPKLLWTNPVIFITEIGAFLTTVFILKNILTGAPVSGFEVQISAWLWFTVLFANFAEAVAEGRGKAQAEALKKTRTGTMARRLVNGKEESVSAAELRKGDVV
;
A
#
# COMPACT_ATOMS: atom_id res chain seq x y z
N MET A 1 18.26 15.62 5.18
CA MET A 1 17.71 15.06 3.93
C MET A 1 16.53 14.11 4.22
N THR A 2 15.47 14.59 4.88
CA THR A 2 14.42 13.72 5.45
C THR A 2 12.98 14.15 5.13
N GLN A 3 12.79 15.28 4.43
CA GLN A 3 11.45 15.81 4.13
C GLN A 3 10.95 15.48 2.71
N GLN A 4 11.85 15.22 1.76
CA GLN A 4 11.51 14.93 0.37
C GLN A 4 10.84 13.55 0.22
N ASN A 5 11.26 12.59 1.05
CA ASN A 5 10.80 11.19 1.02
C ASN A 5 9.34 11.01 1.47
N LYS A 6 8.83 11.86 2.38
CA LYS A 6 7.44 11.78 2.84
C LYS A 6 6.44 12.10 1.74
N LYS A 7 6.70 13.13 0.93
CA LYS A 7 5.78 13.55 -0.15
C LYS A 7 5.65 12.48 -1.23
N GLU A 8 6.74 11.82 -1.60
CA GLU A 8 6.71 10.68 -2.53
C GLU A 8 5.92 9.50 -1.98
N ILE A 9 6.09 9.17 -0.70
CA ILE A 9 5.31 8.10 -0.05
C ILE A 9 3.81 8.42 -0.08
N TYR A 10 3.41 9.65 0.27
CA TYR A 10 1.99 10.04 0.24
C TYR A 10 1.41 10.02 -1.17
N PHE A 11 2.16 10.53 -2.17
CA PHE A 11 1.69 10.57 -3.55
C PHE A 11 1.59 9.17 -4.17
N ASN A 12 2.56 8.29 -3.91
CA ASN A 12 2.52 6.91 -4.35
C ASN A 12 1.40 6.12 -3.66
N ALA A 13 1.18 6.32 -2.36
CA ALA A 13 0.07 5.69 -1.63
C ALA A 13 -1.30 6.18 -2.12
N LEU A 14 -1.42 7.46 -2.48
CA LEU A 14 -2.64 8.01 -3.09
C LEU A 14 -2.92 7.36 -4.44
N LYS A 15 -1.89 7.17 -5.27
CA LYS A 15 -2.03 6.52 -6.57
C LYS A 15 -2.34 5.03 -6.42
N GLU A 16 -1.69 4.34 -5.50
CA GLU A 16 -1.95 2.93 -5.19
C GLU A 16 -3.35 2.71 -4.62
N SER A 17 -3.92 3.63 -3.83
CA SER A 17 -5.29 3.47 -3.30
C SER A 17 -6.34 3.49 -4.41
N PHE A 18 -6.12 4.23 -5.49
CA PHE A 18 -6.96 4.18 -6.69
C PHE A 18 -6.72 2.92 -7.52
N VAL A 19 -5.49 2.38 -7.56
CA VAL A 19 -5.17 1.14 -8.30
C VAL A 19 -5.66 -0.11 -7.56
N LYS A 20 -5.70 -0.09 -6.22
CA LYS A 20 -6.23 -1.17 -5.38
C LYS A 20 -7.76 -1.26 -5.34
N LEU A 21 -8.50 -0.38 -6.04
CA LEU A 21 -9.94 -0.53 -6.32
C LEU A 21 -10.27 -1.70 -7.26
N GLN A 22 -9.42 -2.73 -7.32
CA GLN A 22 -9.69 -3.94 -8.07
C GLN A 22 -10.43 -4.95 -7.18
N PRO A 23 -11.69 -5.31 -7.49
CA PRO A 23 -12.55 -6.12 -6.63
C PRO A 23 -12.02 -7.53 -6.35
N LYS A 24 -11.03 -8.02 -7.11
CA LYS A 24 -10.34 -9.31 -6.85
C LYS A 24 -9.37 -9.25 -5.66
N LEU A 25 -8.86 -8.07 -5.29
CA LEU A 25 -7.96 -7.93 -4.13
C LEU A 25 -8.73 -7.76 -2.82
N LEU A 26 -9.99 -7.31 -2.87
CA LEU A 26 -10.80 -6.97 -1.70
C LEU A 26 -11.46 -8.18 -1.02
N TRP A 27 -11.36 -9.39 -1.57
CA TRP A 27 -11.95 -10.61 -0.98
C TRP A 27 -11.32 -11.01 0.37
N THR A 28 -10.10 -10.55 0.64
CA THR A 28 -9.45 -10.72 1.95
C THR A 28 -9.98 -9.75 3.00
N ASN A 29 -10.65 -8.65 2.59
CA ASN A 29 -11.19 -7.63 3.47
C ASN A 29 -12.72 -7.47 3.29
N PRO A 30 -13.52 -8.35 3.93
CA PRO A 30 -14.97 -8.41 3.70
C PRO A 30 -15.69 -7.10 4.05
N VAL A 31 -15.17 -6.30 4.99
CA VAL A 31 -15.78 -5.04 5.41
C VAL A 31 -15.66 -3.97 4.31
N ILE A 32 -14.48 -3.83 3.69
CA ILE A 32 -14.28 -2.86 2.60
C ILE A 32 -15.12 -3.26 1.38
N PHE A 33 -15.15 -4.56 1.05
CA PHE A 33 -15.90 -5.08 -0.09
C PHE A 33 -17.42 -4.83 -0.01
N ILE A 34 -18.04 -5.12 1.15
CA ILE A 34 -19.48 -4.87 1.34
C ILE A 34 -19.79 -3.38 1.21
N THR A 35 -18.92 -2.52 1.76
CA THR A 35 -19.08 -1.07 1.68
C THR A 35 -18.96 -0.56 0.25
N GLU A 36 -18.05 -1.12 -0.54
CA GLU A 36 -17.90 -0.82 -1.98
C GLU A 36 -19.15 -1.21 -2.77
N ILE A 37 -19.72 -2.40 -2.53
CA ILE A 37 -20.99 -2.79 -3.16
C ILE A 37 -22.10 -1.80 -2.79
N GLY A 38 -22.19 -1.40 -1.53
CA GLY A 38 -23.13 -0.38 -1.08
C GLY A 38 -22.96 0.93 -1.85
N ALA A 39 -21.74 1.46 -1.91
CA ALA A 39 -21.40 2.69 -2.63
C ALA A 39 -21.74 2.61 -4.12
N PHE A 40 -21.46 1.46 -4.74
CA PHE A 40 -21.76 1.20 -6.14
C PHE A 40 -23.28 1.19 -6.39
N LEU A 41 -24.04 0.45 -5.58
CA LEU A 41 -25.49 0.35 -5.71
C LEU A 41 -26.16 1.71 -5.52
N THR A 42 -25.77 2.48 -4.50
CA THR A 42 -26.34 3.83 -4.28
C THR A 42 -26.04 4.76 -5.46
N THR A 43 -24.84 4.68 -6.02
CA THR A 43 -24.46 5.44 -7.23
C THR A 43 -25.33 5.05 -8.43
N VAL A 44 -25.57 3.76 -8.64
CA VAL A 44 -26.45 3.27 -9.72
C VAL A 44 -27.88 3.78 -9.55
N PHE A 45 -28.43 3.77 -8.33
CA PHE A 45 -29.77 4.31 -8.08
C PHE A 45 -29.86 5.80 -8.34
N ILE A 46 -28.87 6.58 -7.91
CA ILE A 46 -28.81 8.02 -8.19
C ILE A 46 -28.76 8.26 -9.70
N LEU A 47 -27.90 7.56 -10.43
CA LEU A 47 -27.79 7.69 -11.89
C LEU A 47 -29.08 7.29 -12.60
N LYS A 48 -29.72 6.20 -12.18
CA LYS A 48 -31.02 5.78 -12.69
C LYS A 48 -32.05 6.89 -12.49
N ASN A 49 -32.15 7.45 -11.29
CA ASN A 49 -33.11 8.50 -10.98
C ASN A 49 -32.89 9.74 -11.85
N ILE A 50 -31.63 10.16 -12.05
CA ILE A 50 -31.28 11.26 -12.96
C ILE A 50 -31.75 10.96 -14.38
N LEU A 51 -31.45 9.77 -14.90
CA LEU A 51 -31.80 9.38 -16.27
C LEU A 51 -33.32 9.25 -16.50
N THR A 52 -34.07 8.83 -15.49
CA THR A 52 -35.53 8.70 -15.57
C THR A 52 -36.27 9.99 -15.21
N GLY A 53 -35.56 11.07 -14.86
CA GLY A 53 -36.16 12.32 -14.38
C GLY A 53 -36.85 12.19 -13.02
N ALA A 54 -36.53 11.15 -12.25
CA ALA A 54 -37.05 10.96 -10.90
C ALA A 54 -36.31 11.90 -9.92
N PRO A 55 -36.97 12.32 -8.83
CA PRO A 55 -36.34 13.18 -7.84
C PRO A 55 -35.14 12.47 -7.20
N VAL A 56 -34.02 13.19 -7.10
CA VAL A 56 -32.82 12.77 -6.36
C VAL A 56 -32.74 13.59 -5.09
N SER A 57 -32.67 12.92 -3.94
CA SER A 57 -32.52 13.63 -2.67
C SER A 57 -31.05 13.97 -2.42
N GLY A 58 -30.78 15.18 -1.91
CA GLY A 58 -29.44 15.54 -1.44
C GLY A 58 -28.90 14.58 -0.38
N PHE A 59 -29.79 13.96 0.40
CA PHE A 59 -29.43 12.93 1.38
C PHE A 59 -28.86 11.66 0.71
N GLU A 60 -29.45 11.21 -0.39
CA GLU A 60 -28.95 10.03 -1.14
C GLU A 60 -27.54 10.28 -1.68
N VAL A 61 -27.32 11.46 -2.26
CA VAL A 61 -26.01 11.88 -2.75
C VAL A 61 -24.99 11.96 -1.61
N GLN A 62 -25.39 12.53 -0.46
CA GLN A 62 -24.52 12.64 0.70
C GLN A 62 -24.11 11.28 1.26
N ILE A 63 -25.04 10.33 1.38
CA ILE A 63 -24.73 8.95 1.81
C ILE A 63 -23.80 8.28 0.80
N SER A 64 -24.09 8.38 -0.50
CA SER A 64 -23.24 7.79 -1.53
C SER A 64 -21.82 8.37 -1.51
N ALA A 65 -21.68 9.68 -1.27
CA ALA A 65 -20.38 10.34 -1.14
C ALA A 65 -19.61 9.83 0.08
N TRP A 66 -20.27 9.65 1.23
CA TRP A 66 -19.63 9.09 2.43
C TRP A 66 -19.21 7.63 2.24
N LEU A 67 -20.03 6.81 1.59
CA LEU A 67 -19.67 5.43 1.28
C LEU A 67 -18.40 5.37 0.42
N TRP A 68 -18.32 6.17 -0.66
CA TRP A 68 -17.11 6.27 -1.47
C TRP A 68 -15.90 6.77 -0.67
N PHE A 69 -16.09 7.79 0.18
CA PHE A 69 -15.03 8.28 1.05
C PHE A 69 -14.48 7.19 1.98
N THR A 70 -15.36 6.39 2.60
CA THR A 70 -14.93 5.30 3.50
C THR A 70 -14.15 4.22 2.77
N VAL A 71 -14.56 3.82 1.56
CA VAL A 71 -13.84 2.83 0.75
C VAL A 71 -12.45 3.35 0.37
N LEU A 72 -12.36 4.58 -0.13
CA LEU A 72 -11.09 5.21 -0.49
C LEU A 72 -10.16 5.34 0.71
N PHE A 73 -10.70 5.74 1.86
CA PHE A 73 -9.92 5.89 3.09
C PHE A 73 -9.40 4.54 3.60
N ALA A 74 -10.22 3.49 3.56
CA ALA A 74 -9.81 2.16 3.98
C ALA A 74 -8.69 1.60 3.08
N ASN A 75 -8.83 1.74 1.76
CA ASN A 75 -7.78 1.35 0.79
C ASN A 75 -6.49 2.14 1.00
N PHE A 76 -6.59 3.44 1.31
CA PHE A 76 -5.44 4.28 1.64
C PHE A 76 -4.75 3.82 2.92
N ALA A 77 -5.50 3.54 4.00
CA ALA A 77 -4.95 3.07 5.26
C ALA A 77 -4.21 1.73 5.10
N GLU A 78 -4.77 0.82 4.30
CA GLU A 78 -4.13 -0.45 3.95
C GLU A 78 -2.83 -0.25 3.16
N ALA A 79 -2.84 0.60 2.13
CA ALA A 79 -1.64 0.93 1.36
C ALA A 79 -0.54 1.55 2.23
N VAL A 80 -0.90 2.43 3.16
CA VAL A 80 0.06 3.02 4.11
C VAL A 80 0.64 1.96 5.06
N ALA A 81 -0.19 1.01 5.53
CA ALA A 81 0.26 -0.07 6.41
C ALA A 81 1.27 -0.98 5.69
N GLU A 82 0.97 -1.40 4.47
CA GLU A 82 1.88 -2.21 3.65
C GLU A 82 3.14 -1.44 3.23
N GLY A 83 3.01 -0.16 2.90
CA GLY A 83 4.12 0.69 2.48
C GLY A 83 5.21 0.80 3.55
N ARG A 84 4.83 0.89 4.84
CA ARG A 84 5.79 0.87 5.95
C ARG A 84 6.49 -0.49 6.09
N GLY A 85 5.75 -1.59 5.91
CA GLY A 85 6.32 -2.94 5.95
C GLY A 85 7.33 -3.19 4.82
N LYS A 86 7.00 -2.78 3.59
CA LYS A 86 7.90 -2.87 2.43
C LYS A 86 9.15 -2.01 2.62
N ALA A 87 8.99 -0.75 3.04
CA ALA A 87 10.11 0.15 3.30
C ALA A 87 11.05 -0.37 4.40
N GLN A 88 10.51 -0.99 5.46
CA GLN A 88 11.31 -1.58 6.54
C GLN A 88 12.06 -2.85 6.07
N ALA A 89 11.41 -3.69 5.26
CA ALA A 89 12.05 -4.87 4.68
C ALA A 89 13.18 -4.49 3.69
N GLU A 90 12.97 -3.47 2.86
CA GLU A 90 14.00 -2.94 1.97
C GLU A 90 15.17 -2.33 2.74
N ALA A 91 14.91 -1.58 3.82
CA ALA A 91 15.96 -1.06 4.68
C ALA A 91 16.83 -2.19 5.27
N LEU A 92 16.21 -3.26 5.77
CA LEU A 92 16.92 -4.42 6.33
C LEU A 92 17.74 -5.16 5.26
N LYS A 93 17.18 -5.34 4.06
CA LYS A 93 17.88 -5.94 2.90
C LYS A 93 19.09 -5.12 2.51
N LYS A 94 18.96 -3.79 2.46
CA LYS A 94 20.05 -2.86 2.14
C LYS A 94 21.15 -2.85 3.20
N THR A 95 20.79 -2.93 4.48
CA THR A 95 21.77 -3.07 5.58
C THR A 95 22.57 -4.35 5.43
N ARG A 96 21.93 -5.50 5.15
CA ARG A 96 22.63 -6.78 4.96
C ARG A 96 23.64 -6.75 3.80
N THR A 97 23.35 -6.02 2.72
CA THR A 97 24.27 -5.89 1.56
C THR A 97 25.38 -4.87 1.76
N GLY A 98 25.16 -3.85 2.60
CA GLY A 98 26.11 -2.75 2.81
C GLY A 98 27.11 -2.97 3.94
N THR A 99 26.90 -3.97 4.80
CA THR A 99 27.84 -4.30 5.87
C THR A 99 29.07 -4.99 5.27
N MET A 100 30.26 -4.42 5.49
CA MET A 100 31.52 -5.08 5.17
C MET A 100 31.90 -6.04 6.30
N ALA A 101 32.40 -7.21 5.94
CA ALA A 101 32.96 -8.19 6.85
C ALA A 101 34.44 -8.44 6.50
N ARG A 102 35.23 -8.80 7.49
CA ARG A 102 36.61 -9.25 7.28
C ARG A 102 36.57 -10.78 7.34
N ARG A 103 37.11 -11.45 6.33
CA ARG A 103 37.24 -12.92 6.30
C ARG A 103 38.72 -13.29 6.22
N LEU A 104 39.10 -14.33 6.94
CA LEU A 104 40.43 -14.91 6.88
C LEU A 104 40.46 -16.02 5.80
N VAL A 105 41.32 -15.87 4.80
CA VAL A 105 41.57 -16.89 3.76
C VAL A 105 43.08 -17.16 3.71
N ASN A 106 43.48 -18.41 3.95
CA ASN A 106 44.90 -18.83 3.96
C ASN A 106 45.79 -17.94 4.86
N GLY A 107 45.28 -17.48 6.00
CA GLY A 107 46.00 -16.62 6.95
C GLY A 107 46.06 -15.14 6.57
N LYS A 108 45.42 -14.74 5.46
CA LYS A 108 45.32 -13.34 5.03
C LYS A 108 43.90 -12.82 5.21
N GLU A 109 43.77 -11.62 5.75
CA GLU A 109 42.47 -10.97 5.90
C GLU A 109 42.05 -10.28 4.60
N GLU A 110 40.81 -10.52 4.18
CA GLU A 110 40.18 -9.87 3.03
C GLU A 110 38.89 -9.18 3.48
N SER A 111 38.63 -7.98 2.96
CA SER A 111 37.38 -7.24 3.21
C SER A 111 36.38 -7.58 2.12
N VAL A 112 35.28 -8.22 2.49
CA VAL A 112 34.22 -8.69 1.58
C VAL A 112 32.87 -8.16 2.03
N SER A 113 31.87 -8.15 1.15
CA SER A 113 30.50 -7.84 1.60
C SER A 113 30.02 -8.96 2.54
N ALA A 114 29.33 -8.62 3.62
CA ALA A 114 28.71 -9.60 4.51
C ALA A 114 27.71 -10.51 3.77
N ALA A 115 27.22 -10.10 2.60
CA ALA A 115 26.38 -10.93 1.73
C ALA A 115 27.15 -12.06 1.01
N GLU A 116 28.48 -11.97 0.92
CA GLU A 116 29.34 -12.95 0.24
C GLU A 116 29.87 -14.04 1.18
N LEU A 117 29.63 -13.90 2.50
CA LEU A 117 30.02 -14.87 3.51
C LEU A 117 29.25 -16.19 3.35
N ARG A 118 29.98 -17.29 3.50
CA ARG A 118 29.43 -18.66 3.45
C ARG A 118 29.62 -19.37 4.78
N LYS A 119 28.78 -20.38 5.02
CA LYS A 119 28.89 -21.23 6.21
C LYS A 119 30.25 -21.93 6.20
N GLY A 120 31.08 -21.68 7.22
CA GLY A 120 32.45 -22.19 7.32
C GLY A 120 33.54 -21.15 7.13
N ASP A 121 33.19 -19.92 6.71
CA ASP A 121 34.12 -18.80 6.68
C ASP A 121 34.58 -18.42 8.10
N VAL A 122 35.86 -18.08 8.24
CA VAL A 122 36.44 -17.52 9.48
C VAL A 122 36.42 -16.00 9.34
N VAL A 123 35.73 -15.30 10.24
CA VAL A 123 35.51 -13.84 10.20
C VAL A 123 35.95 -13.15 11.47
#